data_AF-A0A6J6DS60-F1
#
_entry.id   AF-A0A6J6DS60-F1
#
_cell.length_a   1.000
_cell.length_b   1.000
_cell.length_c   1.000
_cell.angle_alpha   90.00
_cell.angle_beta   90.00
_cell.angle_gamma   90.00
#
_symmetry.space_group_name_H-M   'P 1'
#
loop_
_entity.id
_entity.type
_entity.pdbx_description
1 polymer ?
#
loop_
_entity_poly.entity_id
_entity_poly.type
_entity_poly.pdbx_seq_one_letter_code
_entity_poly.pdbx_strand_id
1 'polypeptide(L)'
;MARRQLSFRRRTNNRALAFIAILFVLTLAIAPPIKHYFTQRAQISALESQLSADNVALQKAREELLRWQDPEYIKSQARERLHFVLPGERQYIVVDGSTTRLEENTTEIASALTDGQPWYARLIASISETDSK
;
A
#
# COMPACT_ATOMS: atom_id res chain seq x y z
N MET A 1 9.63 -75.67 32.02
CA MET A 1 8.89 -74.49 31.50
C MET A 1 7.86 -74.08 32.53
N ALA A 2 7.84 -72.82 32.96
CA ALA A 2 6.74 -72.27 33.78
C ALA A 2 6.52 -70.81 33.39
N ARG A 3 5.45 -70.52 32.64
CA ARG A 3 5.00 -69.15 32.37
C ARG A 3 4.19 -68.67 33.58
N ARG A 4 4.76 -67.76 34.37
CA ARG A 4 4.01 -67.00 35.37
C ARG A 4 3.06 -66.04 34.66
N GLN A 5 1.76 -66.26 34.80
CA GLN A 5 0.73 -65.32 34.39
C GLN A 5 0.53 -64.28 35.49
N LEU A 6 0.87 -63.02 35.21
CA LEU A 6 0.57 -61.88 36.08
C LEU A 6 -0.84 -61.37 35.72
N SER A 7 -1.86 -61.95 36.33
CA SER A 7 -3.21 -61.39 36.26
C SER A 7 -3.30 -60.16 37.16
N PHE A 8 -3.07 -58.98 36.58
CA PHE A 8 -3.43 -57.71 37.24
C PHE A 8 -4.95 -57.62 37.33
N ARG A 9 -5.48 -57.98 38.50
CA ARG A 9 -6.91 -57.82 38.81
C ARG A 9 -7.21 -56.32 38.92
N ARG A 10 -7.60 -55.70 37.81
CA ARG A 10 -8.14 -54.34 37.79
C ARG A 10 -9.43 -54.34 38.63
N ARG A 11 -9.35 -53.86 39.87
CA ARG A 11 -10.53 -53.28 40.53
C ARG A 11 -10.85 -52.01 39.77
N THR A 12 -11.74 -52.10 38.79
CA THR A 12 -12.28 -50.96 38.08
C THR A 12 -13.15 -50.19 39.06
N ASN A 13 -12.56 -49.20 39.72
CA ASN A 13 -13.33 -48.23 40.49
C ASN A 13 -14.09 -47.38 39.47
N ASN A 14 -15.33 -47.76 39.15
CA ASN A 14 -16.17 -47.07 38.15
C ASN A 14 -16.27 -45.56 38.42
N ARG A 15 -16.19 -45.14 39.70
CA ARG A 15 -16.10 -43.73 40.10
C ARG A 15 -14.82 -43.06 39.60
N ALA A 16 -13.66 -43.71 39.72
CA ALA A 16 -12.39 -43.17 39.23
C ALA A 16 -12.37 -43.06 37.70
N LEU A 17 -12.95 -44.03 36.99
CA LEU A 17 -13.12 -43.96 35.54
C LEU A 17 -14.05 -42.80 35.14
N ALA A 18 -15.16 -42.60 35.86
CA ALA A 18 -16.06 -41.47 35.63
C ALA A 18 -15.37 -40.11 35.89
N PHE A 19 -14.58 -40.00 36.96
CA PHE A 19 -13.80 -38.78 37.25
C PHE A 19 -12.80 -38.45 36.14
N ILE A 20 -12.07 -39.44 35.63
CA ILE A 20 -11.12 -39.25 34.53
C ILE A 20 -11.85 -38.84 33.25
N ALA A 21 -12.99 -39.47 32.94
CA ALA A 21 -13.80 -39.12 31.78
C ALA A 21 -14.33 -37.67 31.87
N ILE A 22 -14.78 -37.24 33.04
CA ILE A 22 -15.23 -35.86 33.29
C ILE A 22 -14.08 -34.87 33.10
N LEU A 23 -12.90 -35.15 33.67
CA LEU A 23 -11.71 -34.31 33.49
C LEU A 23 -11.32 -34.22 32.01
N PHE A 24 -11.39 -35.33 31.28
CA PHE A 24 -11.09 -35.36 29.86
C PHE A 24 -12.07 -34.53 29.03
N VAL A 25 -13.38 -34.63 29.31
CA VAL A 25 -14.38 -33.78 28.65
C VAL A 25 -14.17 -32.30 29.00
N LEU A 26 -13.84 -31.99 30.26
CA LEU A 26 -13.56 -30.63 30.71
C LEU A 26 -12.34 -30.03 29.99
N THR A 27 -11.26 -30.79 29.81
CA THR A 27 -10.07 -30.31 29.10
C THR A 27 -10.34 -30.11 27.60
N LEU A 28 -11.09 -31.01 26.94
CA LEU A 28 -11.50 -30.80 25.55
C LEU A 28 -12.46 -29.62 25.37
N ALA A 29 -13.31 -29.34 26.36
CA ALA A 29 -14.23 -28.20 26.33
C ALA A 29 -13.51 -26.85 26.51
N ILE A 30 -12.39 -26.81 27.24
CA ILE A 30 -11.58 -25.60 27.47
C ILE A 30 -10.59 -25.33 26.32
N ALA A 31 -10.23 -26.34 25.53
CA ALA A 31 -9.32 -26.16 24.38
C ALA A 31 -9.81 -25.13 23.33
N PRO A 32 -11.09 -25.13 22.88
CA PRO A 32 -11.57 -24.12 21.93
C PRO A 32 -11.50 -22.66 22.41
N PRO A 33 -11.97 -22.28 23.63
CA PRO A 33 -12.03 -20.87 24.04
C PRO A 33 -10.67 -20.16 24.13
N ILE A 34 -9.58 -20.87 24.43
CA ILE A 34 -8.24 -20.27 24.51
C ILE A 34 -7.80 -19.70 23.15
N LYS A 35 -8.15 -20.38 22.05
CA LYS A 35 -7.78 -19.94 20.69
C LYS A 35 -8.45 -18.61 20.31
N HIS A 36 -9.71 -18.41 20.71
CA HIS A 36 -10.48 -17.22 20.32
C HIS A 36 -10.01 -15.94 21.01
N TYR A 37 -9.50 -16.03 22.25
CA TYR A 37 -9.04 -14.87 23.00
C TYR A 37 -7.78 -14.23 22.40
N PHE A 38 -6.86 -15.04 21.87
CA PHE A 38 -5.63 -14.53 21.24
C PHE A 38 -5.87 -13.95 19.84
N THR A 39 -6.79 -14.53 19.06
CA THR A 39 -7.12 -14.01 17.72
C THR A 39 -7.83 -12.67 17.77
N GLN A 40 -8.67 -12.44 18.78
CA GLN A 40 -9.39 -11.17 18.93
C GLN A 40 -8.45 -10.00 19.26
N ARG A 41 -7.42 -10.22 20.10
CA ARG A 41 -6.48 -9.13 20.45
C ARG A 41 -5.64 -8.65 19.27
N ALA A 42 -5.17 -9.57 18.43
CA ALA A 42 -4.43 -9.19 17.22
C ALA A 42 -5.31 -8.45 16.20
N GLN A 43 -6.60 -8.83 16.10
CA GLN A 43 -7.57 -8.14 15.26
C GLN A 43 -7.84 -6.72 15.78
N ILE A 44 -8.03 -6.54 17.09
CA ILE A 44 -8.26 -5.22 17.68
C ILE A 44 -7.07 -4.28 17.41
N SER A 45 -5.83 -4.72 17.65
CA SER A 45 -4.66 -3.88 17.39
C SER A 45 -4.50 -3.53 15.91
N ALA A 46 -4.82 -4.46 15.00
CA ALA A 46 -4.77 -4.19 13.57
C ALA A 46 -5.84 -3.16 13.16
N LEU A 47 -7.08 -3.32 13.64
CA LEU A 47 -8.17 -2.38 13.36
C LEU A 47 -7.90 -0.99 13.94
N GLU A 48 -7.35 -0.89 15.15
CA GLU A 48 -6.97 0.39 15.75
C GLU A 48 -5.87 1.09 14.93
N SER A 49 -4.87 0.34 14.46
CA SER A 49 -3.81 0.90 13.62
C SER A 49 -4.36 1.43 12.30
N GLN A 50 -5.30 0.71 11.68
CA GLN A 50 -5.95 1.11 10.43
C GLN A 50 -6.79 2.37 10.62
N LEU A 51 -7.60 2.43 11.69
CA LEU A 51 -8.36 3.63 12.05
C LEU A 51 -7.46 4.85 12.25
N SER A 52 -6.30 4.67 12.89
CA SER A 52 -5.35 5.78 13.08
C SER A 52 -4.78 6.27 11.74
N ALA A 53 -4.42 5.36 10.85
CA ALA A 53 -3.86 5.68 9.53
C ALA A 53 -4.91 6.39 8.65
N ASP A 54 -6.15 5.90 8.64
CA ASP A 54 -7.25 6.48 7.88
C ASP A 54 -7.59 7.90 8.36
N ASN A 55 -7.59 8.11 9.68
CA ASN A 55 -7.81 9.44 10.25
C ASN A 55 -6.70 10.43 9.87
N VAL A 56 -5.43 9.99 9.86
CA VAL A 56 -4.31 10.84 9.41
C VAL A 56 -4.44 11.17 7.92
N ALA A 57 -4.82 10.20 7.09
CA ALA A 57 -5.04 10.42 5.66
C ALA A 57 -6.19 11.42 5.41
N LEU A 58 -7.30 11.29 6.14
CA LEU A 58 -8.43 12.21 6.08
C LEU A 58 -8.06 13.64 6.51
N GLN A 59 -7.26 13.78 7.58
CA GLN A 59 -6.79 15.10 8.01
C GLN A 59 -5.92 15.76 6.95
N LYS A 60 -4.94 15.03 6.39
CA LYS A 60 -4.09 15.53 5.29
C LYS A 60 -4.91 15.94 4.07
N ALA A 61 -5.84 15.09 3.64
CA ALA A 61 -6.70 15.39 2.50
C ALA A 61 -7.58 16.63 2.76
N ARG A 62 -8.07 16.81 3.99
CA ARG A 62 -8.86 17.99 4.38
C ARG A 62 -8.02 19.27 4.39
N GLU A 63 -6.80 19.21 4.89
CA GLU A 63 -5.86 20.33 4.86
C GLU A 63 -5.47 20.73 3.42
N GLU A 64 -5.26 19.75 2.55
CA GLU A 64 -5.06 20.00 1.12
C GLU A 64 -6.29 20.67 0.51
N LEU A 65 -7.49 20.13 0.74
CA LEU A 65 -8.73 20.69 0.21
C LEU A 65 -8.96 22.13 0.69
N LEU A 66 -8.62 22.45 1.95
CA LEU A 66 -8.64 23.83 2.45
C LEU A 66 -7.64 24.72 1.72
N ARG A 67 -6.42 24.24 1.44
CA ARG A 67 -5.43 24.99 0.65
C ARG A 67 -5.92 25.23 -0.78
N TRP A 68 -6.49 24.22 -1.44
CA TRP A 68 -7.03 24.35 -2.80
C TRP A 68 -8.29 25.22 -2.90
N GLN A 69 -9.00 25.46 -1.79
CA GLN A 69 -10.14 26.41 -1.77
C GLN A 69 -9.71 27.87 -1.71
N ASP A 70 -8.46 28.16 -1.32
CA ASP A 70 -7.94 29.52 -1.30
C ASP A 70 -7.66 30.00 -2.74
N PRO A 71 -8.39 31.03 -3.23
CA PRO A 71 -8.18 31.54 -4.59
C PRO A 71 -6.77 32.09 -4.82
N GLU A 72 -6.08 32.60 -3.80
CA GLU A 72 -4.70 33.07 -3.95
C GLU A 72 -3.72 31.91 -4.13
N TYR A 73 -3.96 30.79 -3.44
CA TYR A 73 -3.19 29.56 -3.62
C TYR A 73 -3.35 28.99 -5.03
N ILE A 74 -4.58 28.98 -5.57
CA ILE A 74 -4.83 28.55 -6.96
C ILE A 74 -4.08 29.45 -7.96
N LYS A 75 -4.15 30.77 -7.78
CA LYS A 75 -3.48 31.74 -8.68
C LYS A 75 -1.96 31.55 -8.67
N SER A 76 -1.35 31.36 -7.49
CA SER A 76 0.09 31.13 -7.40
C SER A 76 0.51 29.80 -8.04
N GLN A 77 -0.22 28.71 -7.76
CA GLN A 77 0.05 27.41 -8.37
C GLN A 77 -0.14 27.41 -9.90
N ALA A 78 -1.17 28.09 -10.40
CA ALA A 78 -1.39 28.24 -11.84
C ALA A 78 -0.28 29.06 -12.52
N ARG A 79 0.22 30.11 -11.85
CA ARG A 79 1.33 30.91 -12.38
C ARG A 79 2.66 30.16 -12.37
N GLU A 80 2.96 29.43 -11.29
CA GLU A 80 4.20 28.66 -11.14
C GLU A 80 4.25 27.46 -12.10
N ARG A 81 3.17 26.69 -12.21
CA ARG A 81 3.16 25.42 -12.96
C ARG A 81 2.66 25.54 -14.39
N LEU A 82 1.66 26.39 -14.62
CA LEU A 82 0.99 26.52 -15.92
C LEU A 82 1.33 27.84 -16.61
N HIS A 83 2.15 28.69 -15.99
CA HIS A 83 2.53 29.98 -16.54
C HIS A 83 1.32 30.86 -16.88
N PHE A 84 0.19 30.68 -16.17
CA PHE A 84 -0.99 31.50 -16.36
C PHE A 84 -0.82 32.90 -15.79
N VAL A 85 -1.42 33.87 -16.48
CA VAL A 85 -1.44 35.28 -16.11
C VAL A 85 -2.88 35.78 -16.08
N LEU A 86 -3.16 36.79 -15.23
CA LEU A 86 -4.48 37.40 -15.22
C LEU A 86 -4.71 38.22 -16.51
N PRO A 87 -5.98 38.40 -16.95
CA PRO A 87 -6.29 39.27 -18.08
C PRO A 87 -5.72 40.68 -17.86
N GLY A 88 -4.82 41.11 -18.74
CA GLY A 88 -4.14 42.43 -18.65
C GLY A 88 -2.71 42.39 -18.09
N GLU A 89 -2.24 41.27 -17.54
CA GLU A 89 -0.83 41.09 -17.15
C GLU A 89 0.02 40.64 -18.35
N ARG A 90 1.25 41.16 -18.47
CA ARG A 90 2.21 40.76 -19.53
C ARG A 90 3.27 39.84 -18.95
N GLN A 91 3.34 38.61 -19.47
CA GLN A 91 4.37 37.65 -19.10
C GLN A 91 5.63 37.85 -19.95
N TYR A 92 6.79 37.94 -19.29
CA TYR A 92 8.09 37.94 -19.96
C TYR A 92 8.79 36.61 -19.67
N ILE A 93 9.03 35.82 -20.72
CA ILE A 93 9.88 34.63 -20.64
C ILE A 93 11.27 35.08 -21.05
N VAL A 94 12.22 35.07 -20.11
CA VAL A 94 13.62 35.38 -20.41
C VAL A 94 14.22 34.16 -21.09
N VAL A 95 14.27 34.18 -22.42
CA VAL A 95 15.08 33.24 -23.19
C VAL A 95 16.48 33.83 -23.19
N ASP A 96 17.34 33.33 -22.30
CA ASP A 96 18.76 33.69 -22.37
C ASP A 96 19.30 33.25 -23.73
N GLY A 97 19.93 34.17 -24.46
CA GLY A 97 20.39 33.97 -25.84
C GLY A 97 21.62 33.07 -25.96
N SER A 98 22.08 32.50 -24.85
CA SER A 98 22.96 31.35 -24.89
C SER A 98 22.15 30.18 -25.42
N THR A 99 22.70 29.44 -26.38
CA THR A 99 22.19 28.16 -26.85
C THR A 99 22.24 27.15 -25.70
N THR A 100 21.46 27.36 -24.65
CA THR A 100 21.00 26.30 -23.77
C THR A 100 20.13 25.48 -24.69
N ARG A 101 20.75 24.49 -25.33
CA ARG A 101 20.07 23.31 -25.85
C ARG A 101 19.05 23.00 -24.78
N LEU A 102 17.79 23.34 -25.04
CA LEU A 102 16.69 22.78 -24.30
C LEU A 102 17.04 21.30 -24.30
N GLU A 103 17.24 20.72 -23.11
CA GLU A 103 17.30 19.28 -22.98
C GLU A 103 15.92 18.80 -23.43
N GLU A 104 15.72 18.80 -24.75
CA GLU A 104 14.69 18.10 -25.44
C GLU A 104 14.99 16.67 -25.03
N ASN A 105 14.25 16.21 -24.03
CA ASN A 105 14.24 14.83 -23.54
C ASN A 105 13.73 13.94 -24.68
N THR A 106 14.53 13.89 -25.73
CA THR A 106 14.34 13.19 -26.97
C THR A 106 15.16 11.94 -26.82
N THR A 107 14.49 10.83 -27.08
CA THR A 107 15.07 9.50 -26.95
C THR A 107 16.16 9.33 -28.01
N GLU A 108 17.21 8.55 -27.76
CA GLU A 108 18.39 8.50 -28.64
C GLU A 108 18.01 8.09 -30.07
N ILE A 109 17.03 7.20 -30.21
CA ILE A 109 16.48 6.77 -31.49
C ILE A 109 15.72 7.92 -32.15
N ALA A 110 14.92 8.67 -31.40
CA ALA A 110 14.18 9.82 -31.93
C ALA A 110 15.11 10.93 -32.45
N SER A 111 16.27 11.12 -31.79
CA SER A 111 17.29 12.11 -32.16
C SER A 111 18.19 11.67 -33.32
N ALA A 112 18.25 10.37 -33.61
CA ALA A 112 18.97 9.83 -34.76
C ALA A 112 18.20 9.98 -36.09
N LEU A 113 16.92 10.39 -36.05
CA LEU A 113 16.13 10.66 -37.26
C LEU A 113 16.60 11.96 -37.92
N THR A 114 16.75 11.93 -39.25
CA THR A 114 17.12 13.12 -40.03
C THR A 114 16.13 14.27 -39.83
N ASP A 115 16.65 15.49 -39.73
CA ASP A 115 15.82 16.70 -39.67
C ASP A 115 14.94 16.84 -40.91
N GLY A 116 13.64 17.09 -40.68
CA GLY A 116 12.60 17.11 -41.72
C GLY A 116 11.63 15.93 -41.67
N GLN A 117 11.84 14.94 -40.80
CA GLN A 117 10.84 13.89 -40.57
C GLN A 117 9.58 14.44 -39.87
N PRO A 118 8.38 13.93 -40.23
CA PRO A 118 7.15 14.32 -39.56
C PRO A 118 7.17 14.02 -38.06
N TRP A 119 6.50 14.86 -37.27
CA TRP A 119 6.47 14.74 -35.80
C TRP A 119 5.97 13.36 -35.31
N TYR A 120 5.05 12.74 -36.04
CA TYR A 120 4.52 11.42 -35.69
C TYR A 120 5.57 10.30 -35.78
N ALA A 121 6.53 10.42 -36.71
CA ALA A 121 7.59 9.43 -36.89
C ALA A 121 8.57 9.47 -35.71
N ARG A 122 8.90 10.67 -35.22
CA ARG A 122 9.69 10.87 -34.01
C ARG A 122 8.99 10.32 -32.76
N LEU A 123 7.66 10.49 -32.68
CA LEU A 123 6.87 9.97 -31.56
C LEU A 123 6.84 8.43 -31.54
N ILE A 124 6.58 7.77 -32.68
CA ILE A 124 6.61 6.30 -32.76
C ILE A 124 7.99 5.76 -32.39
N ALA A 125 9.07 6.41 -32.85
CA ALA A 125 10.44 6.03 -32.50
C ALA A 125 10.68 6.08 -30.98
N SER A 126 10.24 7.13 -30.29
CA SER A 126 10.39 7.26 -28.83
C SER A 126 9.67 6.15 -28.04
N ILE A 127 8.48 5.73 -28.50
CA ILE A 127 7.72 4.64 -27.89
C ILE A 127 8.42 3.30 -28.12
N SER A 128 8.92 3.06 -29.34
CA SER A 128 9.63 1.81 -29.66
C SER A 128 10.94 1.65 -28.89
N GLU A 129 11.63 2.75 -28.57
CA GLU A 129 12.84 2.72 -27.74
C GLU A 129 12.52 2.30 -26.30
N THR A 130 11.42 2.83 -25.75
CA THR A 130 10.98 2.51 -24.39
C THR A 130 10.57 1.04 -24.24
N ASP A 131 9.95 0.45 -25.26
CA ASP A 131 9.55 -0.97 -25.27
C ASP A 131 10.75 -1.92 -25.45
N SER A 132 11.84 -1.44 -26.08
CA SER A 132 13.05 -2.24 -26.30
C SER A 132 13.98 -2.34 -25.08
N LYS A 133 13.65 -1.68 -23.97
CA LYS A 133 14.49 -1.54 -22.78
C LYS A 133 13.88 -2.23 -21.56
#